data_AF-A0A453MBW3-F1
#
_entry.id   AF-A0A453MBW3-F1
#
_cell.length_a   1.000
_cell.length_b   1.000
_cell.length_c   1.000
_cell.angle_alpha   90.00
_cell.angle_beta   90.00
_cell.angle_gamma   90.00
#
_symmetry.space_group_name_H-M   'P 1'
#
loop_
_entity.id
_entity.type
_entity.pdbx_description
1 polymer ?
#
loop_
_entity_poly.entity_id
_entity_poly.type
_entity_poly.pdbx_seq_one_letter_code
_entity_poly.pdbx_strand_id
1 'polypeptide(L)'
;MAMHPQVALLLTLILLLATGDGILAVGTPSAIITRTCAAVGRPGGQLGYEYDSCVGALSSDPAAASAKDARELAVVATSLTVANVTSTVLAVEDLVKNLGGCLRYYREMKRTLDAALGDLRAGRVEAASGKLLEANQDPDRCDLLLFEGSANKNPLGKENIYADWLSQLAYAIASLPAPNPLM
;
A
#
# COMPACT_ATOMS: atom_id res chain seq x y z
N MET A 1 -11.62 -55.15 8.15
CA MET A 1 -11.86 -53.89 7.39
C MET A 1 -10.58 -53.57 6.63
N ALA A 2 -10.55 -53.89 5.34
CA ALA A 2 -9.38 -53.62 4.49
C ALA A 2 -9.38 -52.13 4.12
N MET A 3 -8.38 -51.39 4.56
CA MET A 3 -8.18 -50.00 4.13
C MET A 3 -7.90 -49.98 2.63
N HIS A 4 -8.69 -49.20 1.89
CA HIS A 4 -8.53 -49.02 0.45
C HIS A 4 -7.13 -48.46 0.14
N PRO A 5 -6.41 -48.99 -0.86
CA PRO A 5 -5.03 -48.57 -1.16
C PRO A 5 -4.92 -47.08 -1.51
N GLN A 6 -6.01 -46.48 -2.00
CA GLN A 6 -6.11 -45.04 -2.25
C GLN A 6 -6.16 -44.20 -0.98
N VAL A 7 -6.75 -44.71 0.11
CA VAL A 7 -6.82 -44.01 1.41
C VAL A 7 -5.45 -44.01 2.10
N ALA A 8 -4.68 -45.09 1.95
CA ALA A 8 -3.31 -45.16 2.44
C ALA A 8 -2.38 -44.18 1.69
N LEU A 9 -2.58 -44.02 0.38
CA LEU A 9 -1.79 -43.09 -0.46
C LEU A 9 -2.11 -41.62 -0.15
N LEU A 10 -3.37 -41.30 0.14
CA LEU A 10 -3.79 -39.95 0.55
C LEU A 10 -3.27 -39.60 1.95
N LEU A 11 -3.28 -40.55 2.88
CA LEU A 11 -2.73 -40.36 4.23
C LEU A 11 -1.21 -40.14 4.22
N THR A 12 -0.46 -40.86 3.38
CA THR A 12 0.98 -40.64 3.24
C THR A 12 1.30 -39.28 2.60
N LEU A 13 0.51 -38.83 1.62
CA LEU A 13 0.68 -37.51 1.00
C LEU A 13 0.42 -36.36 2.00
N ILE A 14 -0.59 -36.49 2.86
CA ILE A 14 -0.91 -35.49 3.90
C ILE A 14 0.18 -35.45 4.98
N LEU A 15 0.76 -36.61 5.35
CA LEU A 15 1.89 -36.68 6.29
C LEU A 15 3.18 -36.08 5.72
N LEU A 16 3.41 -36.17 4.39
CA LEU A 16 4.54 -35.54 3.69
C LEU A 16 4.40 -34.02 3.54
N LEU A 17 3.19 -33.48 3.56
CA LEU A 17 2.92 -32.04 3.54
C LEU A 17 2.98 -31.38 4.93
N ALA A 18 2.84 -32.18 6.00
CA ALA A 18 2.90 -31.72 7.38
C ALA A 18 4.33 -31.59 7.95
N THR A 19 5.35 -32.13 7.26
CA THR A 19 6.77 -31.89 7.59
C THR A 19 7.34 -30.66 6.88
N GLY A 20 6.49 -29.87 6.24
CA GLY A 20 6.80 -28.50 5.82
C GLY A 20 6.88 -27.57 7.03
N ASP A 21 7.74 -27.88 8.00
CA ASP A 21 8.29 -26.88 8.89
C ASP A 21 9.12 -25.95 8.01
N GLY A 22 8.45 -24.98 7.39
CA GLY A 22 9.04 -23.75 6.88
C GLY A 22 9.58 -22.91 8.03
N ILE A 23 10.35 -23.51 8.93
CA ILE A 23 11.35 -22.78 9.68
C ILE A 23 12.40 -22.47 8.64
N LEU A 24 12.37 -21.24 8.12
CA LEU A 24 13.56 -20.63 7.55
C LEU A 24 14.62 -20.78 8.63
N ALA A 25 15.47 -21.79 8.50
CA ALA A 25 16.69 -21.85 9.27
C ALA A 25 17.39 -20.54 8.90
N VAL A 26 17.35 -19.57 9.82
CA VAL A 26 18.25 -18.43 9.79
C VAL A 26 19.60 -19.07 10.04
N GLY A 27 20.19 -19.59 8.95
CA GLY A 27 21.50 -20.20 8.98
C GLY A 27 22.44 -19.18 9.58
N THR A 28 23.36 -19.65 10.42
CA THR A 28 24.39 -18.77 10.97
C THR A 28 25.01 -17.98 9.80
N PRO A 29 25.01 -16.63 9.85
CA PRO A 29 25.56 -15.83 8.77
C PRO A 29 26.97 -16.31 8.40
N SER A 30 27.29 -16.30 7.11
CA SER A 30 28.62 -16.73 6.68
C SER A 30 29.69 -15.88 7.37
N ALA A 31 30.85 -16.46 7.64
CA ALA A 31 31.93 -15.76 8.35
C ALA A 31 32.35 -14.45 7.66
N ILE A 32 32.17 -14.37 6.33
CA ILE A 32 32.44 -13.14 5.58
C ILE A 32 31.38 -12.06 5.83
N ILE A 33 30.09 -12.41 5.98
CA ILE A 33 29.02 -11.48 6.36
C ILE A 33 29.28 -10.94 7.76
N THR A 34 29.49 -11.82 8.74
CA THR A 34 29.78 -11.43 10.13
C THR A 34 30.98 -10.50 10.22
N ARG A 35 32.10 -10.83 9.56
CA ARG A 35 33.30 -9.99 9.56
C ARG A 35 33.07 -8.64 8.89
N THR A 36 32.38 -8.62 7.75
CA THR A 36 32.12 -7.40 6.98
C THR A 36 31.20 -6.47 7.77
N CYS A 37 30.09 -6.99 8.30
CA CYS A 37 29.15 -6.23 9.11
C CYS A 37 29.78 -5.69 10.40
N ALA A 38 30.66 -6.46 11.05
CA ALA A 38 31.39 -5.99 12.23
C ALA A 38 32.33 -4.82 11.89
N ALA A 39 32.93 -4.82 10.68
CA ALA A 39 33.81 -3.74 10.24
C ALA A 39 33.06 -2.45 9.91
N VAL A 40 31.87 -2.53 9.30
CA VAL A 40 31.07 -1.35 8.91
C VAL A 40 30.15 -0.84 10.02
N GLY A 41 29.74 -1.73 10.93
CA GLY A 41 28.84 -1.46 12.08
C GLY A 41 29.55 -1.22 13.42
N ARG A 42 30.84 -0.84 13.39
CA ARG A 42 31.58 -0.41 14.58
C ARG A 42 31.38 1.08 14.84
N PRO A 43 31.57 1.58 16.08
CA PRO A 43 31.62 3.02 16.36
C PRO A 43 32.59 3.75 15.42
N GLY A 44 32.11 4.79 14.73
CA GLY A 44 32.89 5.51 13.70
C GLY A 44 33.00 4.80 12.34
N GLY A 45 32.32 3.66 12.15
CA GLY A 45 32.14 3.00 10.87
C GLY A 45 31.06 3.66 9.99
N GLN A 46 31.03 3.30 8.71
CA GLN A 46 30.16 3.91 7.70
C GLN A 46 28.66 3.77 8.02
N LEU A 47 28.28 2.71 8.73
CA LEU A 47 26.89 2.43 9.13
C LEU A 47 26.65 2.61 10.64
N GLY A 48 27.59 3.20 11.38
CA GLY A 48 27.44 3.39 12.83
C GLY A 48 27.24 2.07 13.58
N TYR A 49 26.08 1.88 14.23
CA TYR A 49 25.74 0.70 15.04
C TYR A 49 24.83 -0.32 14.32
N GLU A 50 24.70 -0.23 13.00
CA GLU A 50 23.75 -1.04 12.22
C GLU A 50 24.26 -2.45 11.88
N TYR A 51 24.93 -3.13 12.82
CA TYR A 51 25.45 -4.49 12.60
C TYR A 51 24.31 -5.47 12.23
N ASP A 52 23.24 -5.51 13.02
CA ASP A 52 22.13 -6.45 12.82
C ASP A 52 21.39 -6.17 11.51
N SER A 53 21.24 -4.89 11.13
CA SER A 53 20.65 -4.50 9.86
C SER A 53 21.50 -4.91 8.67
N CYS A 54 22.83 -4.76 8.75
CA CYS A 54 23.77 -5.24 7.73
C CYS A 54 23.67 -6.77 7.56
N VAL A 55 23.69 -7.51 8.67
CA VAL A 55 23.56 -8.97 8.65
C VAL A 55 22.21 -9.37 8.07
N GLY A 56 21.12 -8.78 8.55
CA GLY A 56 19.77 -9.08 8.06
C GLY A 56 19.61 -8.83 6.56
N ALA A 57 20.10 -7.69 6.06
CA ALA A 57 20.03 -7.37 4.64
C ALA A 57 20.81 -8.39 3.78
N LEU A 58 22.07 -8.67 4.13
CA LEU A 58 22.89 -9.61 3.35
C LEU A 58 22.38 -11.05 3.48
N SER A 59 22.01 -11.50 4.68
CA SER A 59 21.50 -12.85 4.90
C SER A 59 20.15 -13.12 4.23
N SER A 60 19.43 -12.09 3.78
CA SER A 60 18.20 -12.25 3.00
C SER A 60 18.43 -12.67 1.54
N ASP A 61 19.67 -12.53 1.03
CA ASP A 61 20.02 -12.86 -0.34
C ASP A 61 20.91 -14.13 -0.41
N PRO A 62 20.46 -15.21 -1.09
CA PRO A 62 21.25 -16.43 -1.24
C PRO A 62 22.63 -16.22 -1.88
N ALA A 63 22.80 -15.20 -2.72
CA ALA A 63 24.08 -14.87 -3.33
C ALA A 63 25.10 -14.36 -2.29
N ALA A 64 24.65 -13.68 -1.24
CA ALA A 64 25.52 -13.25 -0.15
C ALA A 64 26.05 -14.44 0.66
N ALA A 65 25.24 -15.48 0.84
CA ALA A 65 25.65 -16.70 1.53
C ALA A 65 26.80 -17.42 0.81
N SER A 66 26.86 -17.30 -0.52
CA SER A 66 27.91 -17.90 -1.37
C SER A 66 29.11 -16.99 -1.62
N ALA A 67 29.08 -15.75 -1.11
CA ALA A 67 30.15 -14.78 -1.33
C ALA A 67 31.46 -15.22 -0.67
N LYS A 68 32.57 -15.03 -1.38
CA LYS A 68 33.92 -15.43 -0.97
C LYS A 68 34.69 -14.31 -0.31
N ASP A 69 34.36 -13.07 -0.65
CA ASP A 69 35.04 -11.88 -0.16
C ASP A 69 34.10 -10.66 -0.04
N ALA A 70 34.64 -9.56 0.49
CA ALA A 70 33.90 -8.33 0.67
C ALA A 70 33.51 -7.65 -0.65
N ARG A 71 34.24 -7.91 -1.75
CA ARG A 71 33.89 -7.37 -3.07
C ARG A 71 32.63 -8.04 -3.59
N GLU A 72 32.51 -9.36 -3.46
CA GLU A 72 31.29 -10.08 -3.82
C GLU A 72 30.10 -9.65 -2.94
N LEU A 73 30.30 -9.46 -1.62
CA LEU A 73 29.25 -8.89 -0.76
C LEU A 73 28.85 -7.47 -1.17
N ALA A 74 29.80 -6.63 -1.60
CA ALA A 74 29.49 -5.30 -2.10
C ALA A 74 28.65 -5.34 -3.39
N VAL A 75 28.89 -6.31 -4.28
CA VAL A 75 28.04 -6.55 -5.45
C VAL A 75 26.64 -6.93 -5.02
N VAL A 76 26.48 -7.85 -4.05
CA VAL A 76 25.15 -8.24 -3.55
C VAL A 76 24.43 -7.07 -2.89
N ALA A 77 25.10 -6.32 -2.01
CA ALA A 77 24.53 -5.13 -1.38
C ALA A 77 24.10 -4.07 -2.43
N THR A 78 24.88 -3.92 -3.50
CA THR A 78 24.55 -3.03 -4.61
C THR A 78 23.32 -3.53 -5.37
N SER A 79 23.22 -4.83 -5.66
CA SER A 79 22.05 -5.42 -6.31
C SER A 79 20.78 -5.26 -5.47
N LEU A 80 20.87 -5.49 -4.15
CA LEU A 80 19.77 -5.23 -3.21
C LEU A 80 19.37 -3.75 -3.23
N THR A 81 20.33 -2.84 -3.26
CA THR A 81 20.08 -1.40 -3.38
C THR A 81 19.35 -1.06 -4.69
N VAL A 82 19.82 -1.59 -5.81
CA VAL A 82 19.20 -1.40 -7.13
C VAL A 82 17.76 -1.91 -7.12
N ALA A 83 17.51 -3.11 -6.57
CA ALA A 83 16.17 -3.67 -6.48
C ALA A 83 15.24 -2.81 -5.60
N ASN A 84 15.73 -2.37 -4.44
CA ASN A 84 14.97 -1.50 -3.54
C ASN A 84 14.63 -0.15 -4.16
N VAL A 85 15.62 0.51 -4.79
CA VAL A 85 15.41 1.78 -5.49
C VAL A 85 14.47 1.61 -6.67
N THR A 86 14.60 0.54 -7.46
CA THR A 86 13.69 0.24 -8.58
C THR A 86 12.25 0.08 -8.09
N SER A 87 12.03 -0.70 -7.02
CA SER A 87 10.71 -0.86 -6.41
C SER A 87 10.15 0.48 -5.91
N THR A 88 11.01 1.31 -5.31
CA THR A 88 10.62 2.65 -4.83
C THR A 88 10.23 3.57 -5.99
N VAL A 89 10.98 3.58 -7.09
CA VAL A 89 10.65 4.35 -8.29
C VAL A 89 9.28 3.94 -8.82
N LEU A 90 9.02 2.63 -8.98
CA LEU A 90 7.72 2.13 -9.45
C LEU A 90 6.57 2.55 -8.52
N ALA A 91 6.77 2.48 -7.21
CA ALA A 91 5.77 2.92 -6.24
C ALA A 91 5.50 4.44 -6.34
N VAL A 92 6.54 5.25 -6.56
CA VAL A 92 6.38 6.71 -6.75
C VAL A 92 5.68 7.01 -8.06
N GLU A 93 6.04 6.35 -9.16
CA GLU A 93 5.39 6.52 -10.47
C GLU A 93 3.90 6.18 -10.42
N ASP A 94 3.54 5.05 -9.81
CA ASP A 94 2.16 4.65 -9.61
C ASP A 94 1.40 5.66 -8.74
N LEU A 95 2.00 6.11 -7.63
CA LEU A 95 1.39 7.12 -6.76
C LEU A 95 1.15 8.45 -7.51
N VAL A 96 2.12 8.94 -8.27
CA VAL A 96 1.99 10.16 -9.08
C VAL A 96 0.86 10.02 -10.10
N LYS A 97 0.79 8.88 -10.79
CA LYS A 97 -0.27 8.58 -11.75
C LYS A 97 -1.65 8.60 -11.08
N ASN A 98 -1.81 7.92 -9.95
CA ASN A 98 -3.08 7.80 -9.25
C ASN A 98 -3.51 9.13 -8.62
N LEU A 99 -2.56 9.91 -8.08
CA LEU A 99 -2.80 11.30 -7.66
C LEU A 99 -3.24 12.20 -8.82
N GLY A 100 -2.71 11.99 -10.03
CA GLY A 100 -3.21 12.65 -11.24
C GLY A 100 -4.68 12.33 -11.53
N GLY A 101 -5.10 11.09 -11.31
CA GLY A 101 -6.51 10.67 -11.37
C GLY A 101 -7.37 11.35 -10.31
N CYS A 102 -6.94 11.34 -9.05
CA CYS A 102 -7.58 12.05 -7.95
C CYS A 102 -7.75 13.55 -8.24
N LEU A 103 -6.71 14.21 -8.75
CA LEU A 103 -6.76 15.62 -9.10
C LEU A 103 -7.82 15.92 -10.15
N ARG A 104 -8.06 15.00 -11.10
CA ARG A 104 -9.16 15.11 -12.07
C ARG A 104 -10.51 15.02 -11.36
N TYR A 105 -10.73 14.01 -10.52
CA TYR A 105 -11.97 13.87 -9.75
C TYR A 105 -12.26 15.11 -8.89
N TYR A 106 -11.28 15.62 -8.14
CA TYR A 106 -11.48 16.82 -7.33
C TYR A 106 -11.76 18.09 -8.15
N ARG A 107 -11.21 18.20 -9.36
CA ARG A 107 -11.54 19.31 -10.27
C ARG A 107 -12.96 19.19 -10.81
N GLU A 108 -13.44 17.98 -11.08
CA GLU A 108 -14.81 17.69 -11.49
C GLU A 108 -15.77 17.97 -10.34
N MET A 109 -15.54 17.36 -9.16
CA MET A 109 -16.27 17.59 -7.92
C MET A 109 -16.43 19.09 -7.63
N LYS A 110 -15.34 19.87 -7.70
CA LYS A 110 -15.39 21.31 -7.48
C LYS A 110 -16.35 22.02 -8.44
N ARG A 111 -16.30 21.70 -9.75
CA ARG A 111 -17.20 22.30 -10.74
C ARG A 111 -18.66 21.94 -10.45
N THR A 112 -18.92 20.69 -10.09
CA THR A 112 -20.26 20.19 -9.75
C THR A 112 -20.80 20.90 -8.51
N LEU A 113 -19.97 21.09 -7.47
CA LEU A 113 -20.32 21.83 -6.26
C LEU A 113 -20.57 23.32 -6.54
N ASP A 114 -19.74 23.97 -7.36
CA ASP A 114 -19.96 25.37 -7.78
C ASP A 114 -21.30 25.53 -8.52
N ALA A 115 -21.67 24.57 -9.36
CA ALA A 115 -22.95 24.54 -10.06
C ALA A 115 -24.13 24.28 -9.10
N ALA A 116 -23.99 23.33 -8.16
CA ALA A 116 -25.00 23.06 -7.13
C ALA A 116 -25.26 24.31 -6.28
N LEU A 117 -24.20 25.03 -5.90
CA LEU A 117 -24.30 26.28 -5.16
C LEU A 117 -25.05 27.36 -5.96
N GLY A 118 -24.84 27.44 -7.28
CA GLY A 118 -25.60 28.31 -8.17
C GLY A 118 -27.09 27.98 -8.21
N ASP A 119 -27.46 26.71 -8.21
CA ASP A 119 -28.84 26.25 -8.17
C ASP A 119 -29.51 26.54 -6.81
N LEU A 120 -28.82 26.26 -5.70
CA LEU A 120 -29.32 26.58 -4.35
C LEU A 120 -29.60 28.07 -4.19
N ARG A 121 -28.67 28.93 -4.62
CA ARG A 121 -28.84 30.39 -4.57
C ARG A 121 -30.01 30.90 -5.40
N ALA A 122 -30.41 30.14 -6.42
CA ALA A 122 -31.56 30.46 -7.27
C ALA A 122 -32.85 29.72 -6.85
N GLY A 123 -32.85 29.02 -5.72
CA GLY A 123 -34.00 28.29 -5.21
C GLY A 123 -34.32 26.98 -5.96
N ARG A 124 -33.43 26.51 -6.84
CA ARG A 124 -33.60 25.28 -7.63
C ARG A 124 -33.10 24.05 -6.85
N VAL A 125 -33.78 23.73 -5.75
CA VAL A 125 -33.33 22.71 -4.79
C VAL A 125 -33.18 21.32 -5.44
N GLU A 126 -34.15 20.85 -6.22
CA GLU A 126 -34.04 19.52 -6.86
C GLU A 126 -32.83 19.41 -7.81
N ALA A 127 -32.57 20.46 -8.61
CA ALA A 127 -31.44 20.50 -9.52
C ALA A 127 -30.09 20.53 -8.78
N ALA A 128 -30.06 21.15 -7.60
CA ALA A 128 -28.89 21.13 -6.73
C ALA A 128 -28.68 19.76 -6.08
N SER A 129 -29.73 19.12 -5.56
CA SER A 129 -29.65 17.82 -4.90
C SER A 129 -29.05 16.75 -5.82
N GLY A 130 -29.44 16.71 -7.10
CA GLY A 130 -28.83 15.80 -8.07
C GLY A 130 -27.32 15.99 -8.23
N LYS A 131 -26.84 17.25 -8.23
CA LYS A 131 -25.41 17.58 -8.32
C LYS A 131 -24.65 17.27 -7.04
N LEU A 132 -25.27 17.49 -5.88
CA LEU A 132 -24.67 17.16 -4.59
C LEU A 132 -24.51 15.64 -4.43
N LEU A 133 -25.50 14.86 -4.91
CA LEU A 133 -25.40 13.41 -4.98
C LEU A 133 -24.29 12.96 -5.95
N GLU A 134 -24.11 13.62 -7.09
CA GLU A 134 -23.01 13.28 -8.00
C GLU A 134 -21.64 13.55 -7.36
N ALA A 135 -21.48 14.73 -6.74
CA ALA A 135 -20.23 15.15 -6.12
C ALA A 135 -19.78 14.23 -4.97
N ASN A 136 -20.71 13.53 -4.31
CA ASN A 136 -20.36 12.65 -3.19
C ASN A 136 -19.54 11.41 -3.59
N GLN A 137 -19.52 11.06 -4.87
CA GLN A 137 -18.84 9.84 -5.33
C GLN A 137 -17.35 10.06 -5.61
N ASP A 138 -16.94 11.30 -5.83
CA ASP A 138 -15.59 11.63 -6.29
C ASP A 138 -14.48 11.35 -5.24
N PRO A 139 -14.69 11.62 -3.94
CA PRO A 139 -13.71 11.25 -2.91
C PRO A 139 -13.46 9.74 -2.83
N ASP A 140 -14.51 8.93 -2.86
CA ASP A 140 -14.41 7.46 -2.85
C ASP A 140 -13.68 6.92 -4.09
N ARG A 141 -13.95 7.51 -5.28
CA ARG A 141 -13.22 7.16 -6.51
C ARG A 141 -11.73 7.49 -6.41
N CYS A 142 -11.36 8.56 -5.72
CA CYS A 142 -9.95 8.86 -5.45
C CYS A 142 -9.33 7.85 -4.47
N ASP A 143 -10.04 7.51 -3.39
CA ASP A 143 -9.60 6.49 -2.43
C ASP A 143 -9.34 5.15 -3.14
N LEU A 144 -10.28 4.68 -3.96
CA LEU A 144 -10.15 3.44 -4.72
C LEU A 144 -8.90 3.44 -5.61
N LEU A 145 -8.63 4.52 -6.36
CA LEU A 145 -7.42 4.61 -7.19
C LEU A 145 -6.13 4.48 -6.37
N LEU A 146 -6.08 5.05 -5.18
CA LEU A 146 -4.89 5.05 -4.33
C LEU A 146 -4.70 3.72 -3.57
N PHE A 147 -5.80 3.04 -3.23
CA PHE A 147 -5.78 1.71 -2.59
C PHE A 147 -5.51 0.58 -3.58
N GLU A 148 -6.09 0.62 -4.78
CA GLU A 148 -5.91 -0.42 -5.80
C GLU A 148 -4.58 -0.28 -6.56
N GLY A 149 -3.93 0.88 -6.47
CA GLY A 149 -2.61 1.12 -7.03
C GLY A 149 -1.56 0.19 -6.43
N SER A 150 -0.55 -0.20 -7.22
CA SER A 150 0.54 -1.07 -6.75
C SER A 150 1.37 -0.45 -5.63
N ALA A 151 1.37 0.89 -5.52
CA ALA A 151 1.98 1.58 -4.40
C ALA A 151 1.26 1.29 -3.06
N ASN A 152 -0.04 0.95 -3.11
CA ASN A 152 -0.92 0.69 -1.97
C ASN A 152 -0.75 1.75 -0.85
N LYS A 153 -0.78 3.02 -1.26
CA LYS A 153 -0.55 4.18 -0.39
C LYS A 153 -1.56 5.26 -0.71
N ASN A 154 -2.26 5.69 0.34
CA ASN A 154 -3.26 6.75 0.24
C ASN A 154 -2.86 7.96 1.10
N PRO A 155 -2.19 8.97 0.52
CA PRO A 155 -1.84 10.20 1.23
C PRO A 155 -3.03 11.18 1.39
N LEU A 156 -4.20 10.89 0.80
CA LEU A 156 -5.39 11.75 0.81
C LEU A 156 -6.56 11.18 1.63
N GLY A 157 -6.37 10.05 2.34
CA GLY A 157 -7.49 9.35 2.97
C GLY A 157 -8.27 10.19 3.97
N LYS A 158 -7.62 11.11 4.70
CA LYS A 158 -8.34 12.01 5.62
C LYS A 158 -9.16 13.05 4.88
N GLU A 159 -8.58 13.65 3.84
CA GLU A 159 -9.21 14.64 2.98
C GLU A 159 -10.41 14.03 2.24
N ASN A 160 -10.27 12.81 1.73
CA ASN A 160 -11.33 12.07 1.04
C ASN A 160 -12.52 11.78 1.97
N ILE A 161 -12.26 11.24 3.17
CA ILE A 161 -13.31 11.02 4.19
C ILE A 161 -14.04 12.32 4.53
N TYR A 162 -13.32 13.43 4.66
CA TYR A 162 -13.94 14.70 5.03
C TYR A 162 -14.75 15.33 3.88
N ALA A 163 -14.24 15.26 2.65
CA ALA A 163 -14.94 15.72 1.46
C ALA A 163 -16.22 14.91 1.20
N ASP A 164 -16.15 13.59 1.37
CA ASP A 164 -17.30 12.69 1.30
C ASP A 164 -18.36 13.11 2.33
N TRP A 165 -18.00 13.17 3.62
CA TRP A 165 -18.92 13.55 4.68
C TRP A 165 -19.61 14.91 4.44
N LEU A 166 -18.85 15.94 4.03
CA LEU A 166 -19.40 17.27 3.75
C LEU A 166 -20.38 17.26 2.57
N SER A 167 -20.05 16.53 1.50
CA SER A 167 -20.89 16.44 0.31
C SER A 167 -22.19 15.69 0.60
N GLN A 168 -22.12 14.59 1.36
CA GLN A 168 -23.29 13.86 1.84
C GLN A 168 -24.17 14.71 2.76
N LEU A 169 -23.56 15.47 3.67
CA LEU A 169 -24.29 16.40 4.54
C LEU A 169 -25.05 17.45 3.71
N ALA A 170 -24.40 18.06 2.73
CA ALA A 170 -25.04 19.04 1.86
C ALA A 170 -26.22 18.44 1.07
N TYR A 171 -26.03 17.24 0.50
CA TYR A 171 -27.10 16.51 -0.18
C TYR A 171 -28.27 16.21 0.74
N ALA A 172 -28.00 15.69 1.95
CA ALA A 172 -29.03 15.36 2.92
C ALA A 172 -29.87 16.58 3.31
N ILE A 173 -29.24 17.73 3.53
CA ILE A 173 -29.94 18.99 3.83
C ILE A 173 -30.79 19.46 2.65
N ALA A 174 -30.24 19.44 1.44
CA ALA A 174 -30.97 19.84 0.22
C ALA A 174 -32.15 18.91 -0.11
N SER A 175 -32.16 17.70 0.45
CA SER A 175 -33.22 16.71 0.24
C SER A 175 -34.28 16.72 1.34
N LEU A 176 -34.17 17.61 2.33
CA LEU A 176 -35.20 17.75 3.36
C LEU A 176 -36.50 18.31 2.75
N PRO A 177 -37.66 17.85 3.22
CA PRO A 177 -38.93 18.46 2.84
C PRO A 177 -38.97 19.92 3.30
N ALA A 178 -39.67 20.76 2.53
CA ALA A 178 -39.88 22.15 2.93
C ALA A 178 -40.52 22.21 4.33
N PRO A 179 -40.13 23.18 5.18
CA PRO A 179 -40.74 23.35 6.49
C PRO A 179 -42.26 23.44 6.35
N ASN A 180 -42.98 22.58 7.08
CA ASN A 180 -44.43 22.62 7.06
C ASN A 180 -44.88 23.92 7.74
N PRO A 181 -45.55 24.87 7.04
CA PRO A 181 -45.81 26.21 7.58
C PRO A 181 -46.89 26.25 8.67
N LEU A 182 -47.27 25.10 9.26
CA LEU A 182 -48.39 24.93 10.17
C LEU A 182 -48.03 24.26 11.52
N MET A 183 -46.76 24.29 11.93
CA MET A 183 -46.35 23.99 13.32
C MET A 183 -45.66 25.20 13.95
#